data_AF-A0A2N9XYE9-F1
#
_entry.id   AF-A0A2N9XYE9-F1
#
_cell.length_a   1.000
_cell.length_b   1.000
_cell.length_c   1.000
_cell.angle_alpha   90.00
_cell.angle_beta   90.00
_cell.angle_gamma   90.00
#
_symmetry.space_group_name_H-M   'P 1'
#
loop_
_entity.id
_entity.type
_entity.pdbx_description
1 polymer ?
#
loop_
_entity_poly.entity_id
_entity_poly.type
_entity_poly.pdbx_seq_one_letter_code
_entity_poly.pdbx_strand_id
1 'polypeptide(L)'
;MARLFLHQPDKHQLHSAQHNIHGYSLLQLLITLAIILILTAIAYPYYHQQVQQARLHQAQAALLTNSQYLARHYQQHLSYKKNKNSWPHLPISQNQYFCFRIQGNPRYAREEHYTLKAVALDTKAEPRILKLNQDGRVFLCQSSTSRCDEEEHFFSGRSQTDQNCQIFNH
;
A
#
# COMPACT_ATOMS: atom_id res chain seq x y z
N MET A 1 7.33 -56.59 -86.74
CA MET A 1 6.21 -55.73 -86.26
C MET A 1 6.07 -56.01 -84.77
N ALA A 2 6.04 -55.08 -83.82
CA ALA A 2 5.83 -53.65 -83.84
C ALA A 2 6.48 -52.98 -82.60
N ARG A 3 6.51 -51.66 -82.65
CA ARG A 3 7.15 -50.65 -81.81
C ARG A 3 6.72 -50.60 -80.33
N LEU A 4 7.70 -50.19 -79.50
CA LEU A 4 7.70 -49.16 -78.44
C LEU A 4 6.56 -49.16 -77.40
N PHE A 5 6.93 -49.16 -76.11
CA PHE A 5 6.54 -48.08 -75.19
C PHE A 5 7.64 -47.86 -74.14
N LEU A 6 8.05 -46.60 -74.08
CA LEU A 6 9.06 -45.95 -73.23
C LEU A 6 8.54 -45.82 -71.78
N HIS A 7 9.42 -45.84 -70.76
CA HIS A 7 9.81 -44.65 -69.96
C HIS A 7 8.62 -44.04 -69.19
N GLN A 8 8.57 -43.97 -67.86
CA GLN A 8 9.56 -43.45 -66.91
C GLN A 8 9.00 -43.64 -65.47
N PRO A 9 9.80 -43.95 -64.44
CA PRO A 9 9.33 -43.88 -63.06
C PRO A 9 9.23 -42.42 -62.60
N ASP A 10 8.04 -42.02 -62.15
CA ASP A 10 7.77 -40.73 -61.53
C ASP A 10 8.65 -40.53 -60.30
N LYS A 11 9.65 -39.64 -60.42
CA LYS A 11 10.39 -39.11 -59.28
C LYS A 11 9.51 -38.05 -58.61
N HIS A 12 8.65 -38.46 -57.69
CA HIS A 12 8.06 -37.55 -56.72
C HIS A 12 9.18 -36.93 -55.88
N GLN A 13 9.63 -35.75 -56.32
CA GLN A 13 10.50 -34.85 -55.57
C GLN A 13 9.69 -34.30 -54.40
N LEU A 14 9.63 -35.06 -53.31
CA LEU A 14 9.26 -34.54 -52.00
C LEU A 14 10.35 -33.54 -51.60
N HIS A 15 10.11 -32.27 -51.93
CA HIS A 15 10.80 -31.16 -51.26
C HIS A 15 10.40 -31.21 -49.79
N SER A 16 11.16 -31.97 -49.01
CA SER A 16 11.19 -31.87 -47.56
C SER A 16 11.62 -30.45 -47.22
N ALA A 17 10.63 -29.59 -46.95
CA ALA A 17 10.85 -28.31 -46.32
C ALA A 17 11.52 -28.59 -44.97
N GLN A 18 12.84 -28.47 -44.97
CA GLN A 18 13.69 -28.71 -43.83
C GLN A 18 13.36 -27.62 -42.81
N HIS A 19 12.43 -27.94 -41.91
CA HIS A 19 12.01 -27.06 -40.85
C HIS A 19 13.16 -27.02 -39.84
N ASN A 20 14.08 -26.07 -40.02
CA ASN A 20 15.14 -25.80 -39.07
C ASN A 20 14.50 -25.35 -37.76
N ILE A 21 14.38 -26.28 -36.82
CA ILE A 21 14.01 -25.97 -35.44
C ILE A 21 15.19 -25.19 -34.86
N HIS A 22 15.09 -23.86 -34.88
CA HIS A 22 16.08 -22.98 -34.26
C HIS A 22 15.86 -23.04 -32.74
N GLY A 23 16.62 -23.90 -32.06
CA GLY A 23 16.65 -23.97 -30.60
C GLY A 23 17.48 -22.84 -29.98
N TYR A 24 17.04 -22.32 -28.84
CA TYR A 24 17.85 -21.41 -28.02
C TYR A 24 19.03 -22.16 -27.42
N SER A 25 20.22 -21.55 -27.42
CA SER A 25 21.39 -22.15 -26.77
C SER A 25 21.30 -22.01 -25.24
N LEU A 26 21.91 -22.95 -24.51
CA LEU A 26 22.02 -22.90 -23.05
C LEU A 26 22.63 -21.57 -22.57
N LEU A 27 23.65 -21.09 -23.27
CA LEU A 27 24.30 -19.82 -22.97
C LEU A 27 23.33 -18.64 -23.07
N GLN A 28 22.48 -18.64 -24.08
CA GLN A 28 21.48 -17.58 -24.28
C GLN A 28 20.48 -17.55 -23.13
N LEU A 29 20.06 -18.73 -22.66
CA LEU A 29 19.17 -18.85 -21.50
C LEU A 29 19.85 -18.34 -20.22
N LEU A 30 21.13 -18.67 -20.00
CA LEU A 30 21.90 -18.16 -18.87
C LEU A 30 22.01 -16.63 -18.88
N ILE A 31 22.26 -16.03 -20.06
CA ILE A 31 22.31 -14.57 -20.21
C ILE A 31 20.94 -13.94 -19.92
N THR A 32 19.85 -14.51 -20.46
CA THR A 32 18.50 -13.99 -20.20
C THR A 32 18.12 -14.05 -18.73
N LEU A 33 18.45 -15.15 -18.03
CA LEU A 33 18.23 -15.28 -16.59
C LEU A 33 19.06 -14.28 -15.80
N ALA A 34 20.33 -14.07 -16.18
CA ALA A 34 21.20 -13.09 -15.53
C ALA A 34 20.59 -11.67 -15.61
N ILE A 35 20.06 -11.28 -16.77
CA ILE A 35 19.39 -9.99 -16.95
C ILE A 35 18.13 -9.91 -16.08
N ILE A 36 17.28 -10.94 -16.05
CA ILE A 36 16.05 -10.96 -15.24
C ILE A 36 16.38 -10.82 -13.74
N LEU A 37 17.43 -11.49 -13.25
CA LEU A 37 17.86 -11.39 -11.87
C LEU A 37 18.32 -9.97 -11.50
N ILE A 38 19.04 -9.30 -12.40
CA ILE A 38 19.46 -7.90 -12.20
C ILE A 38 18.24 -6.97 -12.16
N LEU A 39 17.30 -7.14 -13.10
CA LEU A 39 16.10 -6.31 -13.15
C LEU A 39 15.21 -6.50 -11.92
N THR A 40 14.98 -7.75 -11.52
CA THR A 40 14.15 -8.08 -10.35
C THR A 40 14.75 -7.53 -9.05
N ALA A 41 16.08 -7.56 -8.89
CA ALA A 41 16.76 -7.01 -7.73
C ALA A 41 16.49 -5.51 -7.53
N ILE A 42 16.34 -4.73 -8.60
CA ILE A 42 16.07 -3.29 -8.54
C ILE A 42 14.56 -3.03 -8.49
N ALA A 43 13.78 -3.74 -9.30
CA ALA A 43 12.34 -3.52 -9.41
C ALA A 43 11.57 -3.86 -8.13
N TYR A 44 11.98 -4.92 -7.42
CA TYR A 44 11.28 -5.40 -6.23
C TYR A 44 11.22 -4.37 -5.08
N PRO A 45 12.35 -3.84 -4.55
CA PRO A 45 12.30 -2.87 -3.46
C PRO A 45 11.56 -1.58 -3.86
N TYR A 46 11.70 -1.15 -5.12
CA TYR A 46 11.03 0.03 -5.63
C TYR A 46 9.49 -0.13 -5.61
N TYR A 47 8.98 -1.27 -6.10
CA TYR A 47 7.55 -1.54 -6.09
C TYR A 47 6.96 -1.56 -4.68
N HIS A 48 7.67 -2.15 -3.72
CA HIS A 48 7.23 -2.17 -2.32
C HIS A 48 7.07 -0.78 -1.72
N GLN A 49 8.02 0.12 -1.99
CA GLN A 49 7.93 1.50 -1.53
C GLN A 49 6.72 2.22 -2.14
N GLN A 50 6.44 2.02 -3.44
CA GLN A 50 5.28 2.63 -4.09
C GLN A 50 3.96 2.14 -3.48
N VAL A 51 3.83 0.85 -3.21
CA VAL A 51 2.65 0.28 -2.56
C VAL A 51 2.49 0.82 -1.15
N GLN A 52 3.56 0.92 -0.36
CA GLN A 52 3.51 1.52 0.97
C GLN A 52 3.06 2.98 0.94
N GLN A 53 3.57 3.79 0.00
CA GLN A 53 3.12 5.18 -0.16
C GLN A 53 1.65 5.25 -0.58
N ALA A 54 1.20 4.40 -1.50
CA ALA A 54 -0.21 4.33 -1.89
C ALA A 54 -1.12 4.01 -0.68
N ARG A 55 -0.69 3.10 0.19
CA ARG A 55 -1.41 2.75 1.43
C ARG A 55 -1.46 3.92 2.42
N LEU A 56 -0.38 4.71 2.54
CA LEU A 56 -0.38 5.93 3.34
C LEU A 56 -1.37 6.97 2.78
N HIS A 57 -1.42 7.17 1.46
CA HIS A 57 -2.42 8.05 0.85
C HIS A 57 -3.87 7.57 1.07
N GLN A 58 -4.11 6.25 1.04
CA GLN A 58 -5.42 5.69 1.40
C GLN A 58 -5.77 5.98 2.86
N ALA A 59 -4.81 5.85 3.78
CA ALA A 59 -5.00 6.21 5.18
C ALA A 59 -5.25 7.71 5.37
N GLN A 60 -4.54 8.57 4.63
CA GLN A 60 -4.77 10.01 4.61
C GLN A 60 -6.19 10.36 4.15
N ALA A 61 -6.69 9.73 3.09
CA ALA A 61 -8.06 9.93 2.62
C ALA A 61 -9.11 9.54 3.67
N ALA A 62 -8.87 8.44 4.39
CA ALA A 62 -9.73 8.03 5.51
C ALA A 62 -9.66 9.04 6.67
N LEU A 63 -8.47 9.55 7.01
CA LEU A 63 -8.30 10.61 8.02
C LEU A 63 -9.04 11.88 7.65
N LEU A 64 -9.00 12.30 6.37
CA LEU A 64 -9.74 13.46 5.86
C LEU A 64 -11.26 13.25 5.93
N THR A 65 -11.74 12.04 5.65
CA THR A 65 -13.17 11.71 5.78
C THR A 65 -13.62 11.78 7.25
N ASN A 66 -12.81 11.24 8.15
CA ASN A 66 -13.05 11.32 9.59
C ASN A 66 -12.98 12.77 10.11
N SER A 67 -12.07 13.60 9.60
CA SER A 67 -11.95 15.01 10.01
C SER A 67 -13.17 15.83 9.59
N GLN A 68 -13.70 15.59 8.39
CA GLN A 68 -14.95 16.22 7.93
C GLN A 68 -16.14 15.82 8.82
N TYR A 69 -16.21 14.55 9.23
CA TYR A 69 -17.21 14.09 10.18
C TYR A 69 -17.08 14.81 11.53
N LEU A 70 -15.86 14.93 12.06
CA LEU A 70 -15.60 15.65 13.32
C LEU A 70 -15.95 17.13 13.23
N ALA A 71 -15.69 17.78 12.09
CA ALA A 71 -16.09 19.17 11.87
C ALA A 71 -17.62 19.34 11.97
N ARG A 72 -18.40 18.45 11.32
CA ARG A 72 -19.87 18.44 11.46
C ARG A 72 -20.33 18.17 12.90
N HIS A 73 -19.68 17.21 13.57
CA HIS A 73 -19.97 16.91 14.97
C HIS A 73 -19.77 18.14 15.86
N TYR A 74 -18.66 18.87 15.65
CA TYR A 74 -18.36 20.09 16.40
C TYR A 74 -19.38 21.19 16.15
N GLN A 75 -19.86 21.37 14.92
CA GLN A 75 -20.91 22.35 14.63
C GLN A 75 -22.23 22.06 15.37
N GLN A 76 -22.52 20.79 15.67
CA GLN A 76 -23.74 20.38 16.37
C GLN A 76 -23.61 20.39 17.89
N HIS A 77 -22.43 20.07 18.42
CA HIS A 77 -22.22 19.84 19.86
C HIS A 77 -21.29 20.86 20.52
N LEU A 78 -20.66 21.74 19.74
CA LEU A 78 -19.61 22.68 20.17
C LEU A 78 -18.43 21.98 20.89
N SER A 79 -18.23 20.70 20.59
CA SER A 79 -17.20 19.87 21.18
C SER A 79 -16.83 18.73 20.23
N TYR A 80 -15.55 18.36 20.20
CA TYR A 80 -15.09 17.14 19.50
C TYR A 80 -15.29 15.88 20.34
N LYS A 81 -15.64 16.02 21.62
CA LYS A 81 -15.92 14.91 22.53
C LYS A 81 -17.40 14.54 22.45
N LYS A 82 -17.72 13.25 22.57
CA LYS A 82 -19.11 12.80 22.71
C LYS A 82 -19.62 13.06 24.13
N ASN A 83 -18.77 12.83 25.12
CA ASN A 83 -18.99 13.18 26.53
C ASN A 83 -17.64 13.28 27.26
N LYS A 84 -17.65 13.51 28.58
CA LYS A 84 -16.42 13.64 29.39
C LYS A 84 -15.45 12.46 29.28
N ASN A 85 -15.95 11.26 28.98
CA ASN A 85 -15.18 10.00 29.04
C ASN A 85 -15.01 9.31 27.68
N SER A 86 -15.57 9.84 26.59
CA SER A 86 -15.54 9.15 25.30
C SER A 86 -15.49 10.09 24.11
N TRP A 87 -14.76 9.63 23.09
CA TRP A 87 -14.75 10.20 21.76
C TRP A 87 -15.99 9.73 20.96
N PRO A 88 -16.44 10.51 19.96
CA PRO A 88 -17.45 10.05 19.03
C PRO A 88 -16.92 8.87 18.19
N HIS A 89 -17.82 7.99 17.77
CA HIS A 89 -17.46 6.91 16.86
C HIS A 89 -17.11 7.48 15.50
N LEU A 90 -15.95 7.11 14.96
CA LEU A 90 -15.50 7.54 13.64
C LEU A 90 -16.20 6.71 12.56
N PRO A 91 -16.63 7.31 11.43
CA PRO A 91 -17.26 6.56 10.34
C PRO A 91 -16.31 5.54 9.71
N ILE A 92 -15.00 5.83 9.69
CA ILE A 92 -13.96 4.89 9.27
C ILE A 92 -13.05 4.61 10.46
N SER A 93 -13.29 3.50 11.15
CA SER A 93 -12.47 3.05 12.29
C SER A 93 -11.28 2.19 11.86
N GLN A 94 -11.37 1.54 10.71
CA GLN A 94 -10.31 0.68 10.15
C GLN A 94 -10.50 0.49 8.64
N ASN A 95 -9.39 0.28 7.92
CA ASN A 95 -9.36 -0.21 6.54
C ASN A 95 -8.50 -1.50 6.46
N GLN A 96 -8.15 -1.94 5.25
CA GLN A 96 -7.35 -3.16 5.06
C GLN A 96 -5.95 -3.12 5.70
N TYR A 97 -5.38 -1.93 5.93
CA TYR A 97 -3.97 -1.77 6.32
C TYR A 97 -3.76 -0.95 7.61
N PHE A 98 -4.73 -0.11 7.99
CA PHE A 98 -4.64 0.82 9.12
C PHE A 98 -5.91 0.83 9.95
N CYS A 99 -5.77 1.06 11.25
CA CYS A 99 -6.84 1.47 12.13
C CYS A 99 -6.75 2.97 12.45
N PHE A 100 -7.89 3.60 12.73
CA PHE A 100 -8.02 5.03 12.95
C PHE A 100 -8.67 5.30 14.30
N ARG A 101 -8.01 6.10 15.14
CA ARG A 101 -8.56 6.54 16.43
C ARG A 101 -8.17 7.98 16.70
N ILE A 102 -8.90 8.63 17.61
CA ILE A 102 -8.49 9.92 18.16
C ILE A 102 -7.37 9.69 19.17
N GLN A 103 -6.36 10.54 19.16
CA GLN A 103 -5.25 10.53 20.11
C GLN A 103 -5.62 11.33 21.36
N GLY A 104 -5.29 10.78 22.53
CA GLY A 104 -5.45 11.41 23.83
C GLY A 104 -6.66 10.91 24.60
N ASN A 105 -6.52 10.83 25.93
CA ASN A 105 -7.62 10.45 26.79
C ASN A 105 -8.67 11.59 26.82
N PRO A 106 -9.95 11.32 26.50
CA PRO A 106 -10.99 12.34 26.43
C PRO A 106 -11.20 13.07 27.77
N ARG A 107 -10.88 12.44 28.91
CA ARG A 107 -10.97 13.09 30.24
C ARG A 107 -10.08 14.31 30.39
N TYR A 108 -8.91 14.27 29.74
CA TYR A 108 -7.89 15.32 29.84
C TYR A 108 -7.75 16.14 28.55
N ALA A 109 -8.41 15.72 27.47
CA ALA A 109 -8.42 16.43 26.21
C ALA A 109 -9.29 17.70 26.28
N ARG A 110 -8.80 18.78 25.67
CA ARG A 110 -9.56 20.01 25.44
C ARG A 110 -10.69 19.75 24.44
N GLU A 111 -11.79 20.47 24.58
CA GLU A 111 -13.01 20.24 23.79
C GLU A 111 -12.87 20.68 22.32
N GLU A 112 -11.94 21.60 22.06
CA GLU A 112 -11.72 22.27 20.76
C GLU A 112 -10.55 21.69 19.95
N HIS A 113 -9.82 20.72 20.51
CA HIS A 113 -8.65 20.14 19.84
C HIS A 113 -8.78 18.63 19.73
N TYR A 114 -8.37 18.09 18.59
CA TYR A 114 -8.23 16.66 18.39
C TYR A 114 -7.01 16.37 17.53
N THR A 115 -6.55 15.12 17.60
CA THR A 115 -5.60 14.59 16.63
C THR A 115 -6.09 13.22 16.23
N LEU A 116 -6.47 13.05 14.96
CA LEU A 116 -6.71 11.74 14.39
C LEU A 116 -5.37 11.08 14.12
N LYS A 117 -5.28 9.78 14.38
CA LYS A 117 -4.07 9.00 14.15
C LYS A 117 -4.42 7.70 13.45
N ALA A 118 -3.65 7.39 12.39
CA ALA A 118 -3.71 6.16 11.63
C ALA A 118 -2.50 5.29 11.98
N VAL A 119 -2.73 4.08 12.47
CA VAL A 119 -1.70 3.11 12.86
C VAL A 119 -1.83 1.88 11.98
N ALA A 120 -0.71 1.38 11.46
CA ALA A 120 -0.71 0.18 10.64
C ALA A 120 -1.15 -1.06 11.45
N LEU A 121 -1.91 -1.95 10.83
CA LEU A 121 -2.28 -3.24 11.42
C LEU A 121 -1.04 -4.14 11.58
N ASP A 122 -0.12 -4.09 10.62
CA ASP A 122 1.20 -4.73 10.68
C ASP A 122 2.29 -3.65 10.80
N THR A 123 2.68 -3.36 12.04
CA THR A 123 3.71 -2.35 12.35
C THR A 123 5.12 -2.79 11.98
N LYS A 124 5.35 -4.07 11.67
CA LYS A 124 6.66 -4.55 11.18
C LYS A 124 6.82 -4.24 9.69
N ALA A 125 5.75 -4.43 8.92
CA ALA A 125 5.74 -4.13 7.49
C ALA A 125 5.61 -2.63 7.19
N GLU A 126 4.93 -1.88 8.06
CA GLU A 126 4.76 -0.43 7.94
C GLU A 126 4.87 0.22 9.33
N PRO A 127 6.09 0.62 9.76
CA PRO A 127 6.29 1.23 11.08
C PRO A 127 5.81 2.69 11.16
N ARG A 128 5.58 3.32 10.01
CA ARG A 128 5.20 4.72 9.93
C ARG A 128 3.72 4.91 10.25
N ILE A 129 3.39 6.06 10.81
CA ILE A 129 2.01 6.44 11.15
C ILE A 129 1.66 7.80 10.54
N LEU A 130 0.37 8.04 10.33
CA LEU A 130 -0.14 9.36 9.97
C LEU A 130 -0.91 9.97 11.12
N LYS A 131 -0.78 11.28 11.28
CA LYS A 131 -1.54 12.09 12.22
C LYS A 131 -2.17 13.25 11.48
N LEU A 132 -3.42 13.58 11.79
CA LEU A 132 -4.13 14.73 11.26
C LEU A 132 -4.69 15.53 12.42
N ASN A 133 -4.39 16.82 12.47
CA ASN A 133 -4.90 17.71 13.52
C ASN A 133 -6.18 18.46 13.07
N GLN A 134 -6.80 19.21 13.98
CA GLN A 134 -8.00 19.99 13.67
C GLN A 134 -7.82 21.05 12.58
N ASP A 135 -6.59 21.48 12.33
CA ASP A 135 -6.27 22.47 11.28
C ASP A 135 -6.11 21.82 9.89
N GLY A 136 -6.31 20.51 9.78
CA GLY A 136 -6.15 19.75 8.54
C GLY A 136 -4.70 19.44 8.16
N ARG A 137 -3.73 19.73 9.04
CA ARG A 137 -2.31 19.40 8.79
C ARG A 137 -2.08 17.92 9.03
N VAL A 138 -1.44 17.27 8.05
CA VAL A 138 -1.05 15.87 8.12
C VAL A 138 0.43 15.76 8.47
N PHE A 139 0.75 14.88 9.41
CA PHE A 139 2.10 14.56 9.83
C PHE A 139 2.38 13.08 9.61
N LEU A 140 3.55 12.76 9.07
CA LEU A 140 4.08 11.41 8.97
C LEU A 140 5.15 11.24 10.06
N CYS A 141 4.99 10.25 10.92
CA CYS A 141 6.01 9.88 11.90
C CYS A 141 6.65 8.56 11.49
N GLN A 142 7.98 8.46 11.59
CA GLN A 142 8.72 7.29 11.11
C GLN A 142 8.52 6.04 11.97
N SER A 143 8.18 6.22 13.25
CA SER A 143 7.87 5.12 14.15
C SER A 143 6.83 5.52 15.19
N SER A 144 6.10 4.52 15.69
CA SER A 144 5.21 4.67 16.83
C SER A 144 5.15 3.41 17.68
N THR A 145 4.94 3.57 18.98
CA THR A 145 4.64 2.45 19.89
C THR A 145 3.16 2.07 19.91
N SER A 146 2.29 2.87 19.28
CA SER A 146 0.85 2.61 19.27
C SER A 146 0.49 1.40 18.41
N ARG A 147 -0.55 0.67 18.83
CA ARG A 147 -1.01 -0.53 18.14
C ARG A 147 -2.54 -0.61 18.06
N CYS A 148 -3.04 -1.23 17.01
CA CYS A 148 -4.48 -1.38 16.77
C CYS A 148 -5.17 -2.37 17.71
N ASP A 149 -4.42 -3.27 18.34
CA ASP A 149 -4.89 -4.23 19.32
C ASP A 149 -4.95 -3.68 20.76
N GLU A 150 -4.60 -2.40 20.97
CA GLU A 150 -4.83 -1.72 22.26
C GLU A 150 -6.33 -1.74 22.62
N GLU A 151 -6.64 -2.11 23.86
CA GLU A 151 -8.01 -2.15 24.41
C GLU A 151 -8.70 -0.77 24.42
N GLU A 152 -7.89 0.29 24.53
CA GLU A 152 -8.37 1.65 24.59
C GLU A 152 -8.88 2.14 23.23
N HIS A 153 -10.02 2.84 23.25
CA HIS A 153 -10.66 3.40 22.06
C HIS A 153 -9.95 4.67 21.54
N PHE A 154 -8.84 5.04 22.15
CA PHE A 154 -7.99 6.18 21.79
C PHE A 154 -6.52 5.78 21.86
N PHE A 155 -5.66 6.45 21.09
CA PHE A 155 -4.21 6.25 21.23
C PHE A 155 -3.64 7.14 22.31
N SER A 156 -2.74 6.60 23.13
CA SER A 156 -2.04 7.44 24.11
C SER A 156 -1.19 8.52 23.43
N GLY A 157 -1.21 9.73 23.97
CA GLY A 157 -0.49 10.89 23.41
C GLY A 157 0.77 11.28 24.19
N ARG A 158 1.46 10.30 24.80
CA ARG A 158 2.65 10.60 25.61
C ARG A 158 3.80 11.08 24.72
N SER A 159 4.65 11.97 25.22
CA SER A 159 5.68 12.71 24.45
C SER A 159 6.71 11.86 23.68
N GLN A 160 6.75 10.55 23.88
CA GLN A 160 7.72 9.64 23.23
C GLN A 160 7.05 8.53 22.40
N THR A 161 5.72 8.56 22.24
CA THR A 161 5.01 7.49 21.52
C THR A 161 5.23 7.55 20.02
N ASP A 162 5.47 8.73 19.45
CA ASP A 162 5.63 8.97 18.02
C ASP A 162 6.96 9.69 17.79
N GLN A 163 7.81 9.17 16.90
CA GLN A 163 9.15 9.72 16.67
C GLN A 163 9.33 10.16 15.22
N ASN A 164 10.21 11.16 15.03
CA ASN A 164 10.59 11.72 13.73
C ASN A 164 9.37 12.14 12.89
N CYS A 165 8.46 12.90 13.51
CA CYS A 165 7.28 13.43 12.84
C CYS A 165 7.62 14.64 11.96
N GLN A 166 7.22 14.57 10.70
CA GLN A 166 7.39 15.64 9.72
C GLN A 166 6.05 15.94 9.04
N ILE A 167 5.89 17.14 8.48
CA ILE A 167 4.70 17.46 7.69
C ILE A 167 4.67 16.54 6.47
N PHE A 168 3.56 15.86 6.26
CA PHE A 168 3.35 15.00 5.11
C PHE A 168 2.94 15.87 3.92
N ASN A 169 3.95 16.30 3.14
CA ASN A 169 3.73 17.01 1.89
C ASN A 169 3.43 16.00 0.78
N HIS A 170 2.45 16.34 -0.06
CA HIS A 170 2.14 15.63 -1.30
C HIS A 170 3.26 15.80 -2.34
#